data_AF-A0A158JC56-F1
#
_entry.id   AF-A0A158JC56-F1
#
_cell.length_a   1.000
_cell.length_b   1.000
_cell.length_c   1.000
_cell.angle_alpha   90.00
_cell.angle_beta   90.00
_cell.angle_gamma   90.00
#
_symmetry.space_group_name_H-M   'P 1'
#
loop_
_entity.id
_entity.type
_entity.pdbx_description
1 polymer ?
#
loop_
_entity_poly.entity_id
_entity_poly.type
_entity_poly.pdbx_seq_one_letter_code
_entity_poly.pdbx_strand_id
1 'polypeptide(L)'
;MLQQTDADAGAALEGIYTKAPDSRELISSANGVLIFPDVRAGGAVLGVEYGRGVLCVPGAPNQYYNARTATIGARLGYETESVILVFLTKESLDRFRESKSWTVGVDRSVALFKVGKSGQFDTNTARHAIMGFVDTKEALMFDLSLVGTYFSKAPV
;
A
#
# COMPACT_ATOMS: atom_id res chain seq x y z
N MET A 1 19.74 5.91 0.42
CA MET A 1 18.70 4.87 0.25
C MET A 1 17.39 5.28 0.90
N LEU A 2 17.36 5.62 2.19
CA LEU A 2 16.11 6.07 2.87
C LEU A 2 15.52 7.35 2.27
N GLN A 3 16.36 8.37 2.02
CA GLN A 3 15.93 9.60 1.33
C GLN A 3 15.39 9.35 -0.09
N GLN A 4 15.87 8.30 -0.78
CA GLN A 4 15.36 7.92 -2.09
C GLN A 4 13.95 7.30 -1.95
N THR A 5 13.76 6.42 -0.97
CA THR A 5 12.44 5.85 -0.66
C THR A 5 11.43 6.93 -0.29
N ASP A 6 11.84 7.96 0.44
CA ASP A 6 10.96 9.09 0.77
C ASP A 6 10.55 9.90 -0.48
N ALA A 7 11.51 10.17 -1.38
CA ALA A 7 11.25 10.88 -2.63
C ALA A 7 10.34 10.07 -3.57
N ASP A 8 10.61 8.77 -3.72
CA ASP A 8 9.83 7.86 -4.54
C ASP A 8 8.40 7.72 -3.98
N ALA A 9 8.24 7.69 -2.65
CA ALA A 9 6.94 7.66 -2.01
C ALA A 9 6.13 8.93 -2.27
N GLY A 10 6.77 10.10 -2.30
CA GLY A 10 6.13 11.35 -2.70
C GLY A 10 5.63 11.30 -4.16
N ALA A 11 6.45 10.77 -5.07
CA ALA A 11 6.06 10.61 -6.47
C ALA A 11 4.89 9.62 -6.66
N ALA A 12 4.89 8.52 -5.90
CA ALA A 12 3.80 7.55 -5.93
C ALA A 12 2.47 8.16 -5.46
N LEU A 13 2.48 8.99 -4.41
CA LEU A 13 1.29 9.71 -3.96
C LEU A 13 0.73 10.66 -5.02
N GLU A 14 1.59 11.43 -5.69
CA GLU A 14 1.17 12.32 -6.78
C GLU A 14 0.55 11.54 -7.95
N GLY A 15 1.07 10.33 -8.25
CA GLY A 15 0.48 9.42 -9.22
C GLY A 15 -0.97 9.06 -8.88
N ILE A 16 -1.22 8.70 -7.61
CA ILE A 16 -2.58 8.39 -7.13
C ILE A 16 -3.47 9.63 -7.17
N TYR A 17 -3.00 10.80 -6.70
CA TYR A 17 -3.80 12.03 -6.73
C TYR A 17 -4.19 12.44 -8.14
N THR A 18 -3.33 12.18 -9.13
CA THR A 18 -3.63 12.44 -10.54
C THR A 18 -4.74 11.52 -11.07
N LYS A 19 -4.68 10.23 -10.72
CA LYS A 19 -5.63 9.20 -11.21
C LYS A 19 -6.95 9.16 -10.42
N ALA A 20 -6.92 9.52 -9.15
CA ALA A 20 -8.06 9.56 -8.24
C ALA A 20 -7.98 10.80 -7.32
N PRO A 21 -8.44 11.98 -7.77
CA PRO A 21 -8.33 13.23 -7.01
C PRO A 21 -8.91 13.17 -5.58
N ASP A 22 -10.02 12.46 -5.40
CA ASP A 22 -10.69 12.33 -4.08
C ASP A 22 -9.81 11.60 -3.04
N SER A 23 -8.81 10.83 -3.48
CA SER A 23 -7.86 10.17 -2.58
C SER A 23 -7.05 11.16 -1.73
N ARG A 24 -6.92 12.42 -2.17
CA ARG A 24 -6.19 13.47 -1.42
C ARG A 24 -6.85 13.80 -0.10
N GLU A 25 -8.18 13.89 -0.06
CA GLU A 25 -8.93 14.15 1.18
C GLU A 25 -8.90 12.93 2.11
N LEU A 26 -8.99 11.73 1.54
CA LEU A 26 -8.89 10.50 2.32
C LEU A 26 -7.50 10.34 2.95
N ILE A 27 -6.43 10.56 2.18
CA ILE A 27 -5.05 10.41 2.66
C ILE A 27 -4.71 11.49 3.68
N SER A 28 -5.20 12.72 3.52
CA SER A 28 -4.95 13.81 4.47
C SER A 28 -5.64 13.59 5.83
N SER A 29 -6.74 12.84 5.87
CA SER A 29 -7.45 12.48 7.11
C SER A 29 -6.95 11.19 7.76
N ALA A 30 -5.95 10.52 7.18
CA ALA A 30 -5.42 9.26 7.66
C ALA A 30 -4.59 9.41 8.96
N ASN A 31 -4.61 8.38 9.80
CA ASN A 31 -3.74 8.28 10.97
C ASN A 31 -2.30 7.92 10.59
N GLY A 32 -2.11 7.29 9.42
CA GLY A 32 -0.81 6.98 8.85
C GLY A 32 -0.96 6.43 7.43
N VAL A 33 0.13 6.48 6.66
CA VAL A 33 0.15 6.02 5.27
C VAL A 33 1.43 5.22 5.04
N LEU A 34 1.29 3.98 4.64
CA LEU A 34 2.41 3.12 4.26
C LEU A 34 2.50 3.06 2.73
N ILE A 35 3.63 3.46 2.18
CA ILE A 35 3.83 3.67 0.75
C ILE A 35 5.00 2.80 0.30
N PHE A 36 4.73 1.89 -0.62
CA PHE A 36 5.72 1.14 -1.37
C PHE A 36 5.71 1.67 -2.81
N PRO A 37 6.61 2.59 -3.15
CA PRO A 37 6.57 3.23 -4.47
C PRO A 37 7.00 2.26 -5.58
N ASP A 38 7.74 1.21 -5.22
CA ASP A 38 8.30 0.25 -6.15
C ASP A 38 8.20 -1.17 -5.59
N VAL A 39 7.17 -1.89 -6.02
CA VAL A 39 6.99 -3.33 -5.80
C VAL A 39 7.22 -4.03 -7.13
N ARG A 40 8.19 -4.95 -7.15
CA ARG A 40 8.57 -5.70 -8.35
C ARG A 40 8.73 -7.17 -8.03
N ALA A 41 8.44 -8.03 -9.00
CA ALA A 41 8.75 -9.45 -8.93
C ALA A 41 10.26 -9.67 -8.75
N GLY A 42 10.66 -10.37 -7.69
CA GLY A 42 11.98 -10.96 -7.57
C GLY A 42 12.13 -12.00 -8.68
N GLY A 43 13.21 -11.91 -9.45
CA GLY A 43 13.40 -12.64 -10.72
C GLY A 43 13.15 -14.15 -10.70
N ALA A 44 13.25 -14.76 -11.87
CA ALA A 44 12.73 -16.07 -12.31
C ALA A 44 12.84 -17.31 -11.40
N VAL A 45 13.55 -17.26 -10.27
CA VAL A 45 13.81 -18.42 -9.40
C VAL A 45 12.97 -18.44 -8.12
N LEU A 46 12.52 -17.28 -7.60
CA LEU A 46 11.88 -17.23 -6.27
C LEU A 46 10.39 -16.85 -6.27
N GLY A 47 9.85 -16.27 -7.35
CA GLY A 47 8.41 -15.98 -7.45
C GLY A 47 7.85 -15.14 -6.31
N VAL A 48 8.70 -14.33 -5.67
CA VAL A 48 8.34 -13.44 -4.57
C VAL A 48 8.54 -12.00 -5.00
N GLU A 49 7.51 -11.18 -4.89
CA GLU A 49 7.64 -9.75 -5.08
C GLU A 49 8.34 -9.13 -3.87
N TYR A 50 9.17 -8.12 -4.11
CA TYR A 50 9.79 -7.34 -3.06
C TYR A 50 9.62 -5.85 -3.32
N GLY A 51 9.41 -5.11 -2.24
CA GLY A 51 9.42 -3.66 -2.26
C GLY A 51 9.93 -3.11 -0.94
N ARG A 52 10.52 -1.92 -0.99
CA ARG A 52 10.82 -1.13 0.21
C ARG A 52 9.85 0.04 0.26
N GLY A 53 9.30 0.27 1.44
CA GLY A 53 8.35 1.32 1.65
C GLY A 53 8.64 2.13 2.90
N VAL A 54 7.90 3.22 3.01
CA VAL A 54 7.94 4.15 4.14
C VAL A 54 6.54 4.30 4.73
N LEU A 55 6.46 4.19 6.04
CA LEU A 55 5.29 4.54 6.83
C LEU A 55 5.48 5.98 7.33
N CYS A 56 4.60 6.84 6.85
CA CYS A 56 4.47 8.22 7.26
C CYS A 56 3.35 8.31 8.30
N VAL A 57 3.68 8.77 9.52
CA VAL A 57 2.71 9.01 10.58
C VAL A 57 2.80 10.49 10.97
N PRO A 58 1.68 11.24 11.01
CA PRO A 58 1.70 12.65 11.38
C PRO A 58 2.39 12.86 12.74
N GLY A 59 3.38 13.75 12.78
CA GLY A 59 4.13 14.09 13.99
C GLY A 59 5.12 13.03 14.48
N ALA A 60 5.39 11.97 13.70
CA ALA A 60 6.38 10.96 14.04
C ALA A 60 7.43 10.80 12.94
N PRO A 61 8.65 10.34 13.25
CA PRO A 61 9.66 10.06 12.23
C PRO A 61 9.21 8.91 11.32
N ASN A 62 9.63 9.00 10.05
CA ASN A 62 9.40 7.95 9.05
C ASN A 62 9.92 6.59 9.53
N GLN A 63 9.14 5.54 9.29
CA GLN A 63 9.51 4.17 9.60
C GLN A 63 9.54 3.34 8.31
N TYR A 64 10.53 2.48 8.13
CA TYR A 64 10.69 1.75 6.87
C TYR A 64 10.26 0.29 6.99
N TYR A 65 9.70 -0.24 5.90
CA TYR A 65 9.16 -1.59 5.84
C TYR A 65 9.60 -2.27 4.54
N ASN A 66 9.69 -3.59 4.60
CA ASN A 66 9.82 -4.46 3.43
C ASN A 66 8.48 -5.15 3.18
N ALA A 67 8.05 -5.18 1.93
CA ALA A 67 6.94 -5.99 1.45
C ALA A 67 7.49 -7.26 0.78
N ARG A 68 6.82 -8.39 1.01
CA ARG A 68 7.08 -9.68 0.34
C ARG A 68 5.74 -10.31 -0.04
N THR A 69 5.49 -10.54 -1.32
CA THR A 69 4.25 -11.23 -1.75
C THR A 69 4.59 -12.61 -2.28
N ALA A 70 3.88 -13.64 -1.82
CA ALA A 70 3.89 -14.95 -2.47
C ALA A 70 2.83 -14.92 -3.58
N THR A 71 3.24 -14.91 -4.85
CA THR A 71 2.29 -14.75 -5.96
C THR A 71 1.39 -15.99 -6.06
N ILE A 72 0.11 -15.85 -5.71
CA ILE A 72 -0.92 -16.86 -6.00
C ILE A 72 -1.52 -16.53 -7.38
N GLY A 73 -0.86 -17.02 -8.42
CA GLY A 73 -1.35 -16.97 -9.81
C GLY A 73 -1.00 -15.68 -10.58
N ALA A 74 -0.13 -15.83 -11.57
CA ALA A 74 -0.06 -14.98 -12.78
C ALA A 74 0.05 -13.45 -12.58
N ARG A 75 1.23 -12.98 -12.16
CA ARG A 75 1.79 -11.70 -12.65
C ARG A 75 3.22 -11.93 -13.13
N LEU A 76 3.35 -12.64 -14.26
CA LEU A 76 4.58 -12.68 -15.03
C LEU A 76 4.72 -11.34 -15.76
N GLY A 77 5.27 -10.34 -15.08
CA GLY A 77 5.49 -9.01 -15.64
C GLY A 77 6.63 -8.31 -14.91
N TYR A 78 7.50 -7.64 -15.66
CA TYR A 78 8.57 -6.77 -15.15
C TYR A 78 8.06 -5.40 -14.72
N GLU A 79 6.74 -5.24 -14.66
CA GLU A 79 6.10 -3.95 -14.43
C GLU A 79 6.13 -3.62 -12.96
N THR A 80 6.67 -2.45 -12.63
CA THR A 80 6.63 -1.87 -11.30
C THR A 80 5.19 -1.45 -10.99
N GLU A 81 4.70 -1.81 -9.81
CA GLU A 81 3.51 -1.23 -9.21
C GLU A 81 3.85 -0.49 -7.92
N SER A 82 3.06 0.54 -7.61
CA SER A 82 3.09 1.20 -6.32
C SER A 82 1.95 0.69 -5.45
N VAL A 83 2.24 0.35 -4.19
CA VAL A 83 1.25 -0.10 -3.21
C VAL A 83 1.16 0.90 -2.07
N ILE A 84 -0.04 1.37 -1.78
CA ILE A 84 -0.28 2.34 -0.70
C ILE A 84 -1.37 1.82 0.23
N LEU A 85 -1.07 1.76 1.53
CA LEU A 85 -2.03 1.45 2.59
C LEU A 85 -2.31 2.69 3.42
N VAL A 86 -3.57 3.07 3.50
CA VAL A 86 -4.07 4.23 4.24
C VAL A 86 -4.77 3.74 5.50
N PHE A 87 -4.23 4.09 6.66
CA PHE A 87 -4.77 3.70 7.96
C PHE A 87 -5.78 4.75 8.42
N LEU A 88 -7.07 4.46 8.26
CA LEU A 88 -8.15 5.41 8.56
C LEU A 88 -8.47 5.49 10.06
N THR A 89 -8.01 4.52 10.85
CA THR A 89 -8.21 4.50 12.31
C THR A 89 -6.86 4.39 13.03
N LYS A 90 -6.77 5.00 14.23
CA LYS A 90 -5.60 4.83 15.09
C LYS A 90 -5.34 3.37 15.46
N GLU A 91 -6.41 2.64 15.77
CA GLU A 91 -6.33 1.23 16.18
C GLU A 91 -5.68 0.34 15.10
N SER A 92 -6.00 0.57 13.82
CA SER A 92 -5.41 -0.20 12.72
C SER A 92 -3.95 0.13 12.48
N LEU A 93 -3.57 1.41 12.63
CA LEU A 93 -2.18 1.84 12.58
C LEU A 93 -1.36 1.24 13.72
N ASP A 94 -1.88 1.31 14.95
CA ASP A 94 -1.17 0.81 16.13
C ASP A 94 -0.97 -0.70 16.03
N ARG A 95 -2.03 -1.46 15.68
CA ARG A 95 -1.91 -2.91 15.41
C ARG A 95 -0.84 -3.23 14.38
N PHE A 96 -0.79 -2.48 13.28
CA PHE A 96 0.22 -2.69 12.23
C PHE A 96 1.64 -2.46 12.76
N ARG A 97 1.86 -1.37 13.52
CA ARG A 97 3.18 -0.99 14.06
C ARG A 97 3.67 -1.88 15.19
N GLU A 98 2.75 -2.42 16.00
CA GLU A 98 3.05 -3.32 17.12
C GLU A 98 3.31 -4.76 16.65
N SER A 99 2.78 -5.13 15.47
CA SER A 99 2.98 -6.45 14.91
C SER A 99 4.41 -6.60 14.37
N LYS A 100 5.05 -7.75 14.65
CA LYS A 100 6.36 -8.09 14.05
C LYS A 100 6.27 -8.24 12.52
N SER A 101 5.10 -8.67 12.07
CA SER A 101 4.75 -8.86 10.69
C SER A 101 3.25 -8.71 10.49
N TRP A 102 2.85 -8.26 9.33
CA TRP A 102 1.44 -8.10 8.97
C TRP A 102 1.16 -8.69 7.60
N THR A 103 0.02 -9.36 7.44
CA THR A 103 -0.41 -10.02 6.21
C THR A 103 -1.84 -9.63 5.83
N VAL A 104 -1.98 -9.04 4.64
CA VAL A 104 -3.27 -8.62 4.10
C VAL A 104 -4.19 -9.83 3.93
N GLY A 105 -5.45 -9.66 4.30
CA GLY A 105 -6.49 -10.70 4.20
C GLY A 105 -6.49 -11.71 5.35
N VAL A 106 -5.33 -11.94 6.00
CA VAL A 106 -5.22 -12.81 7.19
C VAL A 106 -5.53 -12.03 8.46
N ASP A 107 -4.95 -10.84 8.61
CA ASP A 107 -5.15 -9.97 9.77
C ASP A 107 -6.49 -9.18 9.72
N ARG A 108 -7.42 -9.58 8.84
CA ARG A 108 -8.83 -9.11 8.73
C ARG A 108 -9.03 -7.58 8.68
N SER A 109 -8.03 -6.81 8.29
CA SER A 109 -8.03 -5.35 8.50
C SER A 109 -8.25 -4.50 7.24
N VAL A 110 -8.21 -5.09 6.05
CA VAL A 110 -8.37 -4.36 4.78
C VAL A 110 -9.76 -4.54 4.22
N ALA A 111 -10.42 -3.43 3.93
CA ALA A 111 -11.61 -3.44 3.12
C ALA A 111 -11.24 -3.34 1.64
N LEU A 112 -11.88 -4.19 0.85
CA LEU A 112 -11.59 -4.40 -0.55
C LEU A 112 -12.67 -3.70 -1.36
N PHE A 113 -12.28 -2.87 -2.32
CA PHE A 113 -13.20 -2.13 -3.18
C PHE A 113 -12.89 -2.39 -4.65
N LYS A 114 -13.92 -2.53 -5.47
CA LYS A 114 -13.74 -2.51 -6.93
C LYS A 114 -14.12 -1.12 -7.43
N VAL A 115 -13.16 -0.37 -7.96
CA VAL A 115 -13.45 0.92 -8.61
C VAL A 115 -14.31 0.65 -9.85
N GLY A 116 -15.50 1.24 -9.87
CA GLY A 116 -16.36 1.23 -11.05
C GLY A 116 -15.73 2.06 -12.19
N LYS A 117 -16.19 1.84 -13.42
CA LYS A 117 -15.67 2.50 -14.64
C LYS A 117 -15.67 4.05 -14.61
N SER A 118 -16.31 4.69 -13.63
CA SER A 118 -16.43 6.14 -13.47
C SER A 118 -15.49 6.76 -12.44
N GLY A 119 -14.68 5.98 -11.72
CA GLY A 119 -13.72 6.52 -10.73
C GLY A 119 -14.35 7.12 -9.46
N GLN A 120 -15.67 7.03 -9.28
CA GLN A 120 -16.36 7.51 -8.09
C GLN A 120 -16.28 6.50 -6.94
N PHE A 121 -15.97 7.02 -5.76
CA PHE A 121 -15.91 6.26 -4.50
C PHE A 121 -17.30 6.07 -3.91
N ASP A 122 -17.68 4.82 -3.66
CA ASP A 122 -18.91 4.54 -2.91
C ASP A 122 -18.70 4.92 -1.43
N THR A 123 -19.57 5.78 -0.90
CA THR A 123 -19.40 6.49 0.38
C THR A 123 -19.54 5.61 1.62
N ASN A 124 -19.76 4.30 1.46
CA ASN A 124 -19.70 3.30 2.54
C ASN A 124 -18.26 3.05 3.05
N THR A 125 -17.28 3.70 2.43
CA THR A 125 -15.84 3.68 2.73
C THR A 125 -15.49 4.00 4.20
N ALA A 126 -16.31 4.80 4.88
CA ALA A 126 -16.07 5.26 6.26
C ALA A 126 -16.14 4.18 7.35
N ARG A 127 -16.52 2.94 7.03
CA ARG A 127 -16.58 1.83 8.01
C ARG A 127 -15.29 1.01 8.12
N HIS A 128 -14.26 1.38 7.38
CA HIS A 128 -13.08 0.53 7.22
C HIS A 128 -11.85 1.06 7.95
N ALA A 129 -11.11 0.12 8.53
CA ALA A 129 -9.93 0.37 9.33
C ALA A 129 -8.69 0.70 8.47
N ILE A 130 -8.56 0.09 7.30
CA ILE A 130 -7.45 0.27 6.35
C ILE A 130 -8.01 0.24 4.92
N MET A 131 -7.54 1.17 4.07
CA MET A 131 -7.79 1.19 2.63
C MET A 131 -6.48 0.96 1.85
N GLY A 132 -6.51 0.12 0.82
CA GLY A 132 -5.36 -0.17 -0.04
C GLY A 132 -5.54 0.37 -1.46
N PHE A 133 -4.48 0.92 -2.03
CA PHE A 133 -4.35 1.33 -3.41
C PHE A 133 -3.19 0.56 -4.06
N VAL A 134 -3.38 0.14 -5.30
CA VAL A 134 -2.35 -0.44 -6.16
C VAL A 134 -2.35 0.35 -7.46
N ASP A 135 -1.27 1.09 -7.71
CA ASP A 135 -1.10 1.88 -8.91
C ASP A 135 -0.18 1.17 -9.89
N THR A 136 -0.69 0.89 -11.09
CA THR A 136 0.08 0.33 -12.20
C THR A 136 0.16 1.33 -13.35
N LYS A 137 0.97 1.03 -14.37
CA LYS A 137 0.99 1.83 -15.61
C LYS A 137 -0.38 1.91 -16.30
N GLU A 138 -1.19 0.87 -16.16
CA GLU A 138 -2.42 0.68 -16.94
C GLU A 138 -3.65 1.17 -16.17
N ALA A 139 -3.68 0.99 -14.85
CA ALA A 139 -4.83 1.33 -14.03
C ALA A 139 -4.44 1.56 -12.56
N LEU A 140 -5.24 2.41 -11.89
CA LEU A 140 -5.30 2.44 -10.44
C LEU A 140 -6.37 1.45 -9.98
N MET A 141 -6.00 0.53 -9.10
CA MET A 141 -6.89 -0.50 -8.55
C MET A 141 -6.91 -0.44 -7.02
N PHE A 142 -8.01 -0.90 -6.43
CA PHE A 142 -8.16 -1.05 -4.98
C PHE A 142 -8.18 -2.55 -4.66
N ASP A 143 -7.04 -3.21 -4.87
CA ASP A 143 -7.07 -4.62 -5.28
C ASP A 143 -6.87 -5.63 -4.14
N LEU A 144 -7.51 -6.79 -4.34
CA LEU A 144 -7.31 -8.09 -3.71
C LEU A 144 -5.91 -8.66 -3.94
N SER A 145 -5.11 -8.10 -4.86
CA SER A 145 -3.74 -8.54 -5.15
C SER A 145 -2.79 -8.43 -3.97
N LEU A 146 -3.12 -7.58 -3.00
CA LEU A 146 -2.35 -7.44 -1.78
C LEU A 146 -2.54 -8.62 -0.82
N VAL A 147 -3.60 -9.43 -0.99
CA VAL A 147 -3.88 -10.59 -0.11
C VAL A 147 -2.72 -11.57 -0.18
N GLY A 148 -2.15 -11.90 0.99
CA GLY A 148 -0.95 -12.73 1.09
C GLY A 148 0.38 -11.95 1.02
N THR A 149 0.36 -10.62 0.83
CA THR A 149 1.55 -9.78 1.02
C THR A 149 1.90 -9.66 2.50
N TYR A 150 3.14 -10.01 2.80
CA TYR A 150 3.78 -9.93 4.09
C TYR A 150 4.57 -8.63 4.22
N PHE A 151 4.30 -7.87 5.27
CA PHE A 151 4.99 -6.63 5.59
C PHE A 151 5.80 -6.81 6.87
N SER A 152 7.04 -6.36 6.86
CA SER A 152 7.93 -6.43 8.03
C SER A 152 8.76 -5.17 8.16
N LYS A 153 9.05 -4.77 9.39
CA LYS A 153 9.88 -3.61 9.67
C LYS A 153 11.29 -3.83 9.10
N ALA A 154 11.79 -2.85 8.36
CA ALA A 154 13.15 -2.89 7.83
C ALA A 154 14.15 -2.41 8.91
N PRO A 155 15.31 -3.06 9.06
CA PRO A 155 16.41 -2.48 9.82
C PRO A 155 16.86 -1.19 9.14
N VAL A 156 17.12 -0.16 9.96
CA VAL A 156 17.67 1.13 9.52
C VAL A 156 19.17 1.04 9.30
#